data_AF-A0A3D4PN90-F1
#
_entry.id   AF-A0A3D4PN90-F1
#
_cell.length_a   1.000
_cell.length_b   1.000
_cell.length_c   1.000
_cell.angle_alpha   90.00
_cell.angle_beta   90.00
_cell.angle_gamma   90.00
#
_symmetry.space_group_name_H-M   'P 1'
#
loop_
_entity.id
_entity.type
_entity.pdbx_description
1 polymer ?
#
loop_
_entity_poly.entity_id
_entity_poly.type
_entity_poly.pdbx_seq_one_letter_code
_entity_poly.pdbx_strand_id
1 'polypeptide(L)'
;DYVGGHTHTIDVQTSSGMQGIDTGFIVYNERTYPNFIGLLESLNVATQETRMGFSVRCHETDFEYNGESLGGLIADRRNLLRPRFYRMLWDITRFYRETAEFLQRSQESDRADQELTVAEFAQRHRYSQAFIKYHLLPMGAAIWS
;
A
#
# COMPACT_ATOMS: atom_id res chain seq x y z
N ASP A 1 -27.24 -9.84 8.36
CA ASP A 1 -27.28 -9.66 9.82
C ASP A 1 -26.11 -10.34 10.50
N TYR A 2 -25.02 -9.60 10.70
CA TYR A 2 -23.87 -10.00 11.53
C TYR A 2 -23.21 -8.74 12.12
N VAL A 3 -22.49 -8.91 13.24
CA VAL A 3 -21.69 -7.84 13.85
C VAL A 3 -20.32 -7.80 13.17
N GLY A 4 -19.87 -6.62 12.76
CA GLY A 4 -18.52 -6.43 12.24
C GLY A 4 -18.43 -5.53 11.01
N GLY A 5 -19.47 -5.46 10.19
CA GLY A 5 -19.45 -4.64 8.97
C GLY A 5 -18.28 -5.06 8.07
N HIS A 6 -17.31 -4.17 7.84
CA HIS A 6 -16.15 -4.48 6.99
C HIS A 6 -15.25 -5.60 7.54
N THR A 7 -15.33 -5.97 8.82
CA THR A 7 -14.73 -7.22 9.32
C THR A 7 -15.64 -8.38 8.93
N HIS A 8 -15.33 -9.06 7.83
CA HIS A 8 -16.18 -10.09 7.23
C HIS A 8 -15.38 -11.33 6.83
N THR A 9 -15.66 -12.44 7.51
CA THR A 9 -15.04 -13.76 7.29
C THR A 9 -16.07 -14.70 6.72
N ILE A 10 -15.71 -15.44 5.66
CA ILE A 10 -16.56 -16.48 5.06
C ILE A 10 -15.89 -17.85 5.17
N ASP A 11 -16.67 -18.89 5.44
CA ASP A 11 -16.17 -20.26 5.44
C ASP A 11 -16.11 -20.81 4.01
N VAL A 12 -14.93 -21.29 3.61
CA VAL A 12 -14.67 -21.86 2.29
C VAL A 12 -14.14 -23.28 2.42
N GLN A 13 -14.78 -24.21 1.71
CA GLN A 13 -14.30 -25.59 1.62
C GLN A 13 -13.07 -25.63 0.70
N THR A 14 -11.93 -26.03 1.26
CA THR A 14 -10.66 -26.23 0.52
C THR A 14 -10.24 -27.70 0.55
N SER A 15 -9.20 -28.05 -0.19
CA SER A 15 -8.57 -29.38 -0.13
C SER A 15 -7.99 -29.71 1.25
N SER A 16 -7.72 -28.68 2.07
CA SER A 16 -7.17 -28.82 3.42
C SER A 16 -8.26 -28.77 4.51
N GLY A 17 -9.54 -28.71 4.12
CA GLY A 17 -10.67 -28.58 5.04
C GLY A 17 -11.39 -27.24 4.91
N MET A 18 -12.32 -26.97 5.84
CA MET A 18 -13.03 -25.70 5.92
C MET A 18 -12.08 -24.62 6.46
N GLN A 19 -11.99 -23.48 5.77
CA GLN A 19 -11.11 -22.37 6.10
C GLN A 19 -11.92 -21.08 6.18
N GLY A 20 -11.72 -20.28 7.22
CA GLY A 20 -12.25 -18.92 7.30
C GLY A 20 -11.40 -17.98 6.45
N ILE A 21 -12.02 -17.28 5.50
CA ILE A 21 -11.37 -16.32 4.61
C ILE A 21 -11.92 -14.93 4.89
N ASP A 22 -11.04 -14.03 5.32
CA ASP A 22 -11.37 -12.62 5.50
C ASP A 22 -11.46 -11.90 4.14
N THR A 23 -12.52 -11.13 3.95
CA THR A 23 -12.87 -10.50 2.65
C THR A 23 -12.97 -8.98 2.72
N GLY A 24 -12.73 -8.39 3.89
CA GLY A 24 -12.64 -6.95 4.08
C GLY A 24 -11.40 -6.61 4.90
N PHE A 25 -11.57 -6.41 6.21
CA PHE A 25 -10.43 -6.20 7.10
C PHE A 25 -9.65 -7.51 7.32
N ILE A 26 -8.43 -7.59 6.80
CA ILE A 26 -7.61 -8.82 6.84
C ILE A 26 -6.29 -8.68 7.60
N VAL A 27 -5.85 -7.45 7.91
CA VAL A 27 -4.51 -7.20 8.47
C VAL A 27 -4.49 -5.91 9.29
N TYR A 28 -3.67 -5.90 10.35
CA TYR A 28 -3.34 -4.71 11.13
C TYR A 28 -1.81 -4.59 11.29
N ASN A 29 -1.34 -3.46 11.82
CA ASN A 29 0.06 -3.31 12.23
C ASN A 29 0.17 -2.73 13.64
N GLU A 30 1.22 -3.12 14.36
CA GLU A 30 1.41 -2.78 15.77
C GLU A 30 1.54 -1.29 16.05
N ARG A 31 2.10 -0.54 15.09
CA ARG A 31 2.32 0.89 15.26
C ARG A 31 1.03 1.71 15.26
N THR A 32 0.06 1.34 14.44
CA THR A 32 -1.15 2.16 14.21
C THR A 32 -2.41 1.60 14.88
N TYR A 33 -2.36 0.37 15.41
CA TYR A 33 -3.51 -0.32 16.02
C TYR A 33 -3.34 -0.74 17.49
N PRO A 34 -2.77 0.10 18.39
CA PRO A 34 -2.50 -0.33 19.78
C PRO A 34 -3.77 -0.71 20.55
N ASN A 35 -4.88 0.01 20.35
CA ASN A 35 -6.15 -0.30 21.02
C ASN A 35 -6.77 -1.60 20.51
N PHE A 36 -6.66 -1.87 19.21
CA PHE A 36 -7.20 -3.10 18.62
C PHE A 36 -6.41 -4.32 19.11
N ILE A 37 -5.09 -4.20 19.25
CA ILE A 37 -4.24 -5.24 19.82
C ILE A 37 -4.64 -5.53 21.26
N GLY A 38 -4.80 -4.50 22.10
CA GLY A 38 -5.26 -4.70 23.47
C GLY A 38 -6.63 -5.38 23.56
N LEU A 39 -7.53 -5.11 22.59
CA LEU A 39 -8.80 -5.83 22.48
C LEU A 39 -8.59 -7.30 22.14
N LEU A 40 -7.79 -7.63 21.11
CA LEU A 40 -7.50 -9.02 20.72
C LEU A 40 -6.86 -9.81 21.86
N GLU A 41 -5.92 -9.20 22.58
CA GLU A 41 -5.27 -9.79 23.76
C GLU A 41 -6.28 -10.07 24.88
N SER A 42 -7.17 -9.12 25.18
CA SER A 42 -8.21 -9.31 26.21
C SER A 42 -9.18 -10.44 25.88
N LEU A 43 -9.38 -10.71 24.59
CA LEU A 43 -10.23 -11.77 24.07
C LEU A 43 -9.48 -13.08 23.80
N ASN A 44 -8.16 -13.14 24.03
CA ASN A 44 -7.28 -14.25 23.70
C ASN A 44 -7.36 -14.69 22.22
N VAL A 45 -7.49 -13.73 21.30
CA VAL A 45 -7.49 -14.02 19.86
C VAL A 45 -6.05 -14.14 19.37
N ALA A 46 -5.72 -15.31 18.78
CA ALA A 46 -4.40 -15.55 18.22
C ALA A 46 -4.18 -14.76 16.92
N THR A 47 -2.93 -14.37 16.67
CA THR A 47 -2.53 -13.60 15.50
C THR A 47 -1.39 -14.30 14.78
N GLN A 48 -1.29 -14.12 13.48
CA GLN A 48 -0.23 -14.70 12.66
C GLN A 48 0.53 -13.59 11.93
N GLU A 49 1.86 -13.66 11.96
CA GLU A 49 2.68 -12.76 11.15
C GLU A 49 2.43 -13.00 9.66
N THR A 50 2.33 -11.90 8.92
CA THR A 50 2.18 -11.91 7.46
C THR A 50 2.97 -10.76 6.84
N ARG A 51 3.36 -10.94 5.57
CA ARG A 51 4.06 -9.90 4.80
C ARG A 51 3.08 -9.30 3.80
N MET A 52 2.92 -7.97 3.87
CA MET A 52 2.11 -7.22 2.91
C MET A 52 2.97 -6.87 1.70
N GLY A 53 3.04 -7.81 0.76
CA GLY A 53 3.72 -7.62 -0.51
C GLY A 53 2.94 -6.74 -1.47
N PHE A 54 3.68 -5.96 -2.28
CA PHE A 54 3.09 -5.13 -3.31
C PHE A 54 3.75 -5.37 -4.66
N SER A 55 2.93 -5.64 -5.66
CA SER A 55 3.34 -5.77 -7.05
C SER A 55 2.29 -5.19 -7.98
N VAL A 56 2.72 -4.72 -9.13
CA VAL A 56 1.85 -4.15 -10.17
C VAL A 56 2.12 -4.84 -11.48
N ARG A 57 1.05 -5.23 -12.17
CA ARG A 57 1.07 -5.70 -13.57
C ARG A 57 0.10 -4.83 -14.37
N CYS A 58 0.60 -4.21 -15.43
CA CYS A 58 -0.19 -3.47 -16.40
C CYS A 58 -0.13 -4.20 -17.75
N HIS A 59 -1.25 -4.82 -18.14
CA HIS A 59 -1.35 -5.57 -19.39
C HIS A 59 -1.27 -4.67 -20.63
N GLU A 60 -1.82 -3.45 -20.57
CA GLU A 60 -1.85 -2.52 -21.70
C GLU A 60 -0.45 -2.09 -22.15
N THR A 61 0.47 -1.90 -21.20
CA THR A 61 1.83 -1.39 -21.47
C THR A 61 2.89 -2.46 -21.31
N ASP A 62 2.46 -3.71 -21.07
CA ASP A 62 3.30 -4.86 -20.76
C ASP A 62 4.44 -4.48 -19.78
N PHE A 63 3.99 -4.00 -18.62
CA PHE A 63 4.82 -3.50 -17.55
C PHE A 63 4.49 -4.23 -16.25
N GLU A 64 5.52 -4.70 -15.54
CA GLU A 64 5.36 -5.25 -14.20
C GLU A 64 6.55 -4.91 -13.31
N TYR A 65 6.31 -4.80 -12.01
CA TYR A 65 7.38 -4.77 -11.02
C TYR A 65 6.86 -5.17 -9.63
N ASN A 66 7.77 -5.60 -8.77
CA ASN A 66 7.52 -5.89 -7.36
C ASN A 66 8.42 -4.99 -6.49
N GLY A 67 7.88 -4.53 -5.36
CA GLY A 67 8.57 -3.62 -4.43
C GLY A 67 9.31 -4.31 -3.27
N GLU A 68 9.22 -5.64 -3.14
CA GLU A 68 9.71 -6.39 -1.97
C GLU A 68 11.16 -6.82 -2.06
N SER A 69 11.73 -6.93 -3.26
CA SER A 69 13.13 -7.33 -3.43
C SER A 69 13.76 -6.77 -4.69
N LEU A 70 15.10 -6.61 -4.65
CA LEU A 70 15.90 -6.27 -5.83
C LEU A 70 15.73 -7.30 -6.96
N GLY A 71 15.45 -8.56 -6.64
CA GLY A 71 15.11 -9.60 -7.62
C GLY A 71 13.71 -9.40 -8.25
N GLY A 72 12.72 -8.99 -7.45
CA GLY A 72 11.36 -8.68 -7.90
C GLY A 72 11.28 -7.41 -8.76
N LEU A 73 12.19 -6.45 -8.54
CA LEU A 73 12.36 -5.28 -9.41
C LEU A 73 12.83 -5.65 -10.83
N ILE A 74 13.47 -6.82 -11.00
CA ILE A 74 14.06 -7.33 -12.24
C ILE A 74 13.24 -8.48 -12.83
N ALA A 75 12.08 -8.81 -12.25
CA ALA A 75 11.19 -9.87 -12.75
C ALA A 75 10.92 -9.73 -14.26
N ASP A 76 10.73 -8.49 -14.71
CA ASP A 76 10.83 -8.13 -16.13
C ASP A 76 12.18 -7.45 -16.43
N ARG A 77 13.12 -8.23 -16.98
CA ARG A 77 14.45 -7.75 -17.40
C ARG A 77 14.39 -6.61 -18.42
N ARG A 78 13.27 -6.43 -19.14
CA ARG A 78 13.10 -5.32 -20.09
C ARG A 78 13.05 -3.98 -19.37
N ASN A 79 12.64 -3.95 -18.11
CA ASN A 79 12.64 -2.72 -17.31
C ASN A 79 14.04 -2.20 -17.00
N LEU A 80 15.05 -3.08 -16.97
CA LEU A 80 16.45 -2.65 -16.78
C LEU A 80 16.96 -1.74 -17.90
N LEU A 81 16.35 -1.81 -19.09
CA LEU A 81 16.73 -0.99 -20.24
C LEU A 81 15.81 0.24 -20.41
N ARG A 82 14.86 0.46 -19.51
CA ARG A 82 13.86 1.55 -19.61
C ARG A 82 14.26 2.72 -18.70
N PRO A 83 14.75 3.86 -19.23
CA PRO A 83 15.09 5.04 -18.40
C PRO A 83 13.93 5.53 -17.53
N ARG A 84 12.70 5.44 -18.05
CA ARG A 84 11.46 5.76 -17.32
C ARG A 84 11.27 4.94 -16.04
N PHE A 85 11.78 3.70 -16.00
CA PHE A 85 11.68 2.83 -14.84
C PHE A 85 12.58 3.33 -13.72
N TYR A 86 13.83 3.67 -14.01
CA TYR A 86 14.72 4.26 -13.03
C TYR A 86 14.22 5.61 -12.50
N ARG A 87 13.64 6.44 -13.39
CA ARG A 87 12.99 7.68 -12.96
C ARG A 87 11.83 7.41 -12.00
N MET A 88 11.01 6.40 -12.28
CA MET A 88 9.94 5.96 -11.39
C MET A 88 10.49 5.55 -10.02
N LEU A 89 11.51 4.69 -9.97
CA LEU A 89 12.13 4.25 -8.70
C LEU A 89 12.70 5.41 -7.90
N TRP A 90 13.36 6.36 -8.57
CA TRP A 90 13.84 7.58 -7.94
C TRP A 90 12.69 8.40 -7.37
N ASP A 91 11.61 8.59 -8.13
CA ASP A 91 10.41 9.29 -7.68
C ASP A 91 9.73 8.59 -6.48
N ILE A 92 9.73 7.24 -6.40
CA ILE A 92 9.23 6.49 -5.23
C ILE A 92 10.02 6.87 -3.97
N THR A 93 11.34 6.75 -4.02
CA THR A 93 12.19 7.06 -2.85
C THR A 93 12.08 8.53 -2.45
N ARG A 94 11.98 9.43 -3.45
CA ARG A 94 11.79 10.85 -3.25
C ARG A 94 10.44 11.15 -2.59
N PHE A 95 9.36 10.50 -3.04
CA PHE A 95 8.02 10.68 -2.51
C PHE A 95 7.94 10.35 -1.03
N TYR A 96 8.46 9.20 -0.60
CA TYR A 96 8.43 8.82 0.82
C TYR A 96 9.22 9.77 1.71
N ARG A 97 10.36 10.30 1.23
CA ARG A 97 11.13 11.31 1.95
C ARG A 97 10.37 12.64 2.03
N GLU A 98 9.93 13.16 0.90
CA GLU A 98 9.27 14.48 0.82
C GLU A 98 7.94 14.51 1.56
N THR A 99 7.17 13.41 1.55
CA THR A 99 5.92 13.29 2.32
C THR A 99 6.17 13.22 3.82
N ALA A 100 7.19 12.49 4.28
CA ALA A 100 7.55 12.46 5.69
C ALA A 100 7.97 13.86 6.20
N GLU A 101 8.79 14.56 5.43
CA GLU A 101 9.20 15.94 5.74
C GLU A 101 8.02 16.93 5.70
N PHE A 102 7.10 16.76 4.74
CA PHE A 102 5.88 17.56 4.64
C PHE A 102 5.01 17.38 5.88
N LEU A 103 4.72 16.13 6.27
CA LEU A 103 3.91 15.83 7.45
C LEU A 103 4.51 16.39 8.74
N GLN A 104 5.84 16.38 8.89
CA GLN A 104 6.51 16.99 10.04
C GLN A 104 6.28 18.50 10.10
N ARG A 105 6.42 19.21 8.97
CA ARG A 105 6.19 20.67 8.91
C ARG A 105 4.72 21.05 9.06
N SER A 106 3.81 20.25 8.52
CA SER A 106 2.37 20.52 8.54
C SER A 106 1.73 20.23 9.90
N GLN A 107 2.38 19.46 10.78
CA GLN A 107 1.98 19.38 12.20
C GLN A 107 2.17 20.70 12.96
N GLU A 108 3.00 21.61 12.43
CA GLU A 108 3.36 22.89 13.04
C GLU A 108 2.72 24.12 12.35
N SER A 109 2.03 23.94 11.21
CA SER A 109 1.55 25.02 10.33
C SER A 109 0.01 25.12 10.21
N ASP A 110 -0.48 26.28 9.75
CA ASP A 110 -1.90 26.61 9.58
C ASP A 110 -2.67 25.72 8.57
N ARG A 111 -4.01 25.72 8.69
CA ARG A 111 -5.00 24.91 7.94
C ARG A 111 -4.82 24.81 6.41
N ALA A 112 -4.12 25.73 5.76
CA ALA A 112 -3.97 25.75 4.30
C ALA A 112 -3.21 24.52 3.75
N ASP A 113 -2.29 23.94 4.51
CA ASP A 113 -1.61 22.69 4.11
C ASP A 113 -2.51 21.45 4.26
N GLN A 114 -3.63 21.55 4.98
CA GLN A 114 -4.55 20.44 5.25
C GLN A 114 -5.53 20.16 4.10
N GLU A 115 -5.67 21.09 3.15
CA GLU A 115 -6.57 20.97 2.00
C GLU A 115 -5.86 20.51 0.71
N LEU A 116 -4.54 20.32 0.75
CA LEU A 116 -3.76 19.90 -0.41
C LEU A 116 -4.10 18.46 -0.81
N THR A 117 -4.58 18.28 -2.05
CA THR A 117 -4.88 16.94 -2.56
C THR A 117 -3.59 16.18 -2.94
N VAL A 118 -3.66 14.85 -2.94
CA VAL A 118 -2.56 13.98 -3.41
C VAL A 118 -2.16 14.31 -4.84
N ALA A 119 -3.13 14.67 -5.69
CA ALA A 119 -2.88 15.05 -7.09
C ALA A 119 -2.09 16.37 -7.18
N GLU A 120 -2.47 17.39 -6.42
CA GLU A 120 -1.77 18.68 -6.38
C GLU A 120 -0.38 18.54 -5.79
N PHE A 121 -0.22 17.75 -4.71
CA PHE A 121 1.10 17.42 -4.16
C PHE A 121 1.98 16.80 -5.24
N ALA A 122 1.45 15.82 -5.98
CA ALA A 122 2.23 15.14 -7.00
C ALA A 122 2.65 16.06 -8.16
N GLN A 123 1.76 16.98 -8.56
CA GLN A 123 2.04 18.00 -9.58
C GLN A 123 3.07 19.02 -9.09
N ARG A 124 2.91 19.55 -7.88
CA ARG A 124 3.82 20.53 -7.26
C ARG A 124 5.25 19.99 -7.17
N HIS A 125 5.40 18.72 -6.83
CA HIS A 125 6.69 18.03 -6.72
C HIS A 125 7.20 17.46 -8.05
N ARG A 126 6.44 17.60 -9.14
CA ARG A 126 6.78 17.20 -10.50
C ARG A 126 7.21 15.72 -10.59
N TYR A 127 6.48 14.82 -9.93
CA TYR A 127 6.73 13.39 -10.09
C TYR A 127 6.41 12.92 -11.52
N SER A 128 7.13 11.90 -11.97
CA SER A 128 6.91 11.35 -13.31
C SER A 128 5.55 10.66 -13.44
N GLN A 129 5.01 10.66 -14.65
CA GLN A 129 3.79 9.92 -14.97
C GLN A 129 3.94 8.41 -14.74
N ALA A 130 5.16 7.88 -14.88
CA ALA A 130 5.43 6.48 -14.55
C ALA A 130 5.20 6.21 -13.06
N PHE A 131 5.69 7.07 -12.17
CA PHE A 131 5.43 6.96 -10.72
C PHE A 131 3.94 7.06 -10.40
N ILE A 132 3.25 8.06 -10.97
CA ILE A 132 1.83 8.27 -10.69
C ILE A 132 1.00 7.06 -11.16
N LYS A 133 1.17 6.63 -12.42
CA LYS A 133 0.37 5.57 -13.03
C LYS A 133 0.68 4.19 -12.48
N TYR A 134 1.96 3.88 -12.23
CA TYR A 134 2.37 2.51 -11.90
C TYR A 134 2.63 2.28 -10.42
N HIS A 135 2.70 3.32 -9.58
CA HIS A 135 2.92 3.15 -8.15
C HIS A 135 1.86 3.85 -7.30
N LEU A 136 1.72 5.18 -7.46
CA LEU A 136 0.87 5.97 -6.57
C LEU A 136 -0.61 5.58 -6.68
N LEU A 137 -1.14 5.51 -7.91
CA LEU A 137 -2.54 5.12 -8.13
C LEU A 137 -2.82 3.67 -7.70
N PRO A 138 -2.03 2.65 -8.11
CA PRO A 138 -2.30 1.28 -7.68
C PRO A 138 -2.14 1.07 -6.17
N MET A 139 -1.19 1.75 -5.52
CA MET A 139 -1.05 1.69 -4.06
C MET A 139 -2.24 2.33 -3.35
N GLY A 140 -2.70 3.50 -3.82
CA GLY A 140 -3.91 4.12 -3.29
C GLY A 140 -5.14 3.24 -3.46
N ALA A 141 -5.33 2.66 -4.65
CA ALA A 141 -6.45 1.75 -4.93
C ALA A 141 -6.43 0.47 -4.08
N ALA A 142 -5.25 -0.05 -3.75
CA ALA A 142 -5.11 -1.23 -2.90
C ALA A 142 -5.43 -0.97 -1.42
N ILE A 143 -5.26 0.28 -0.95
CA ILE A 143 -5.53 0.66 0.44
C ILE A 143 -6.98 1.14 0.63
N TRP A 144 -7.53 1.84 -0.37
CA TRP A 144 -8.84 2.49 -0.30
C TRP A 144 -9.91 1.81 -1.17
N SER A 145 -9.88 0.48 -1.23
CA SER A 145 -10.85 -0.35 -1.97
C SER A 145 -12.19 -0.48 -1.27
#